data_AF-A0A970JH38-F1
#
_entry.id   AF-A0A970JH38-F1
#
_cell.length_a   1.000
_cell.length_b   1.000
_cell.length_c   1.000
_cell.angle_alpha   90.00
_cell.angle_beta   90.00
_cell.angle_gamma   90.00
#
_symmetry.space_group_name_H-M   'P 1'
#
loop_
_entity.id
_entity.type
_entity.pdbx_description
1 polymer ?
#
loop_
_entity_poly.entity_id
_entity_poly.type
_entity_poly.pdbx_seq_one_letter_code
_entity_poly.pdbx_strand_id
1 'polypeptide(L)'
;MQASSGSGQFQLVCVIVNFGVGSRVLQIAKESGVPGGTVFLGKGTVENRLLRLLELSDSRKEVVLMVAGKSVVSAALRELDRVLRFDKPNHGIAFTIPVSAYLGTGRYEYEEGSESGGVEQSMHHAIFVIVDRGKGQQVMDLARDAGARGGTIINARGSGIHEHSKLLNMEIEPEKEVVLIITEHSATRGIVLAVRDGLEIDKPGNGIIFVQPVLETYGIR
;
A
#
# COMPACT_ATOMS: atom_id res chain seq x y z
N MET A 1 2.00 31.83 -6.07
CA MET A 1 1.13 30.71 -6.49
C MET A 1 0.81 29.93 -5.23
N GLN A 2 -0.46 29.92 -4.82
CA GLN A 2 -0.91 29.41 -3.52
C GLN A 2 -0.72 27.89 -3.44
N ALA A 3 0.06 27.46 -2.44
CA ALA A 3 0.16 26.06 -2.02
C ALA A 3 -1.17 25.67 -1.38
N SER A 4 -1.82 24.63 -1.89
CA SER A 4 -3.02 24.07 -1.29
C SER A 4 -2.63 22.98 -0.31
N SER A 5 -2.92 23.26 0.96
CA SER A 5 -2.79 22.39 2.14
C SER A 5 -3.36 20.98 1.91
N GLY A 6 -2.52 19.96 2.09
CA GLY A 6 -2.75 18.58 1.61
C GLY A 6 -3.33 17.57 2.59
N SER A 7 -4.02 17.97 3.66
CA SER A 7 -4.66 17.00 4.55
C SER A 7 -5.93 16.40 3.93
N GLY A 8 -5.95 15.09 3.71
CA GLY A 8 -7.15 14.33 3.31
C GLY A 8 -7.39 14.17 1.80
N GLN A 9 -6.38 14.33 0.94
CA GLN A 9 -6.54 14.11 -0.51
C GLN A 9 -6.41 12.64 -0.94
N PHE A 10 -5.61 11.83 -0.25
CA PHE A 10 -5.30 10.45 -0.65
C PHE A 10 -6.03 9.42 0.21
N GLN A 11 -6.25 8.23 -0.35
CA GLN A 11 -6.76 7.05 0.36
C GLN A 11 -5.99 5.81 -0.09
N LEU A 12 -5.76 4.89 0.85
CA LEU A 12 -5.34 3.53 0.55
C LEU A 12 -6.59 2.76 0.12
N VAL A 13 -6.52 2.09 -1.03
CA VAL A 13 -7.47 1.08 -1.48
C VAL A 13 -6.83 -0.28 -1.25
N CYS A 14 -7.54 -1.14 -0.52
CA CYS A 14 -7.17 -2.53 -0.32
C CYS A 14 -8.19 -3.42 -1.00
N VAL A 15 -7.73 -4.32 -1.87
CA VAL A 15 -8.56 -5.29 -2.58
C VAL A 15 -8.03 -6.69 -2.29
N ILE A 16 -8.89 -7.58 -1.80
CA ILE A 16 -8.54 -8.98 -1.51
C ILE A 16 -9.32 -9.87 -2.47
N VAL A 17 -8.60 -10.59 -3.35
CA VAL A 17 -9.17 -11.43 -4.40
C VAL A 17 -8.56 -12.82 -4.41
N ASN A 18 -9.12 -13.72 -5.21
CA ASN A 18 -8.53 -15.05 -5.43
C ASN A 18 -7.18 -14.91 -6.13
N PHE A 19 -6.27 -15.83 -5.82
CA PHE A 19 -4.96 -15.90 -6.48
C PHE A 19 -5.09 -15.90 -8.01
N GLY A 20 -4.31 -15.05 -8.67
CA GLY A 20 -4.31 -14.86 -10.13
C GLY A 20 -5.21 -13.72 -10.60
N VAL A 21 -6.03 -13.13 -9.72
CA VAL A 21 -6.90 -12.01 -10.07
C VAL A 21 -6.25 -10.65 -9.76
N GLY A 22 -5.21 -10.60 -8.91
CA GLY A 22 -4.56 -9.36 -8.48
C GLY A 22 -4.02 -8.51 -9.64
N SER A 23 -3.47 -9.13 -10.69
CA SER A 23 -3.01 -8.40 -11.88
C SER A 23 -4.15 -7.73 -12.63
N ARG A 24 -5.32 -8.38 -12.69
CA ARG A 24 -6.51 -7.81 -13.31
C ARG A 24 -7.04 -6.63 -12.49
N VAL A 25 -6.97 -6.69 -11.16
CA VAL A 25 -7.30 -5.56 -10.28
C VAL A 25 -6.39 -4.37 -10.61
N LEU A 26 -5.08 -4.59 -10.68
CA LEU A 26 -4.13 -3.52 -11.01
C LEU A 26 -4.36 -2.93 -12.39
N GLN A 27 -4.65 -3.76 -13.40
CA GLN A 27 -4.95 -3.30 -14.75
C GLN A 27 -6.18 -2.36 -14.77
N ILE A 28 -7.30 -2.81 -14.21
CA ILE A 28 -8.54 -2.03 -14.15
C ILE A 28 -8.33 -0.71 -13.38
N ALA A 29 -7.59 -0.77 -12.27
CA ALA A 29 -7.29 0.40 -11.46
C ALA A 29 -6.41 1.41 -12.21
N LYS A 30 -5.38 0.95 -12.94
CA LYS A 30 -4.52 1.79 -13.78
C LYS A 30 -5.30 2.46 -14.92
N GLU A 31 -6.19 1.72 -15.58
CA GLU A 31 -7.10 2.25 -16.60
C GLU A 31 -8.03 3.35 -16.02
N SER A 32 -8.32 3.27 -14.71
CA SER A 32 -9.09 4.27 -13.96
C SER A 32 -8.24 5.43 -13.40
N GLY A 33 -6.94 5.49 -13.70
CA GLY A 33 -6.03 6.57 -13.30
C GLY A 33 -5.25 6.34 -12.01
N VAL A 34 -5.32 5.15 -11.41
CA VAL A 34 -4.48 4.79 -10.26
C VAL A 34 -3.01 4.66 -10.74
N PRO A 35 -2.04 5.30 -10.05
CA PRO A 35 -0.66 5.35 -10.52
C PRO A 35 0.05 3.98 -10.51
N GLY A 36 -0.40 3.07 -9.66
CA GLY A 36 0.18 1.75 -9.50
C GLY A 36 -0.33 1.06 -8.25
N GLY A 37 0.26 -0.09 -7.96
CA GLY A 37 -0.08 -0.83 -6.74
C GLY A 37 0.86 -2.00 -6.48
N THR A 38 0.67 -2.58 -5.31
CA THR A 38 1.49 -3.65 -4.76
C THR A 38 0.61 -4.81 -4.37
N VAL A 39 0.98 -6.00 -4.81
CA VAL A 39 0.30 -7.27 -4.55
C VAL A 39 1.17 -8.14 -3.67
N PHE A 40 0.62 -8.68 -2.60
CA PHE A 40 1.26 -9.75 -1.84
C PHE A 40 0.25 -10.88 -1.54
N LEU A 41 0.79 -12.03 -1.19
CA LEU A 41 0.00 -13.24 -0.97
C LEU A 41 -0.62 -13.26 0.41
N GLY A 42 -1.86 -13.72 0.48
CA GLY A 42 -2.58 -14.00 1.71
C GLY A 42 -3.22 -15.40 1.67
N LYS A 43 -3.75 -15.82 2.81
CA LYS A 43 -4.48 -17.08 2.95
C LYS A 43 -5.93 -16.79 3.34
N GLY A 44 -6.88 -17.23 2.53
CA GLY A 44 -8.30 -17.16 2.84
C GLY A 44 -8.69 -18.28 3.80
N THR A 45 -9.51 -17.94 4.79
CA THR A 45 -9.92 -18.84 5.87
C THR A 45 -11.40 -19.23 5.82
N VAL A 46 -12.17 -18.66 4.89
CA VAL A 46 -13.58 -18.99 4.72
C VAL A 46 -13.71 -20.42 4.23
N GLU A 47 -14.37 -21.26 5.03
CA GLU A 47 -14.53 -22.68 4.72
C GLU A 47 -15.48 -22.89 3.54
N ASN A 48 -15.00 -23.60 2.53
CA ASN A 48 -15.82 -24.06 1.41
C ASN A 48 -16.08 -25.57 1.57
N ARG A 49 -17.36 -25.96 1.67
CA ARG A 49 -17.77 -27.36 1.89
C ARG A 49 -17.18 -28.33 0.87
N LEU A 50 -17.04 -27.89 -0.39
CA LEU A 50 -16.45 -28.72 -1.46
C LEU A 50 -14.94 -28.85 -1.32
N LEU A 51 -14.25 -27.78 -0.92
CA LEU A 51 -12.80 -27.81 -0.71
C LEU A 51 -12.41 -28.66 0.51
N ARG A 52 -13.25 -28.68 1.56
CA ARG A 52 -13.07 -29.58 2.70
C ARG A 52 -13.21 -31.05 2.30
N LEU A 53 -14.17 -31.37 1.42
CA LEU A 53 -14.35 -32.74 0.89
C LEU A 53 -13.13 -33.21 0.08
N LEU A 54 -12.45 -32.30 -0.60
CA LEU A 54 -11.25 -32.58 -1.41
C LEU A 54 -9.94 -32.44 -0.62
N GLU A 55 -9.98 -32.19 0.70
CA GLU A 55 -8.82 -31.85 1.55
C GLU A 55 -8.01 -30.63 1.06
N LEU A 56 -8.55 -29.83 0.13
CA LEU A 56 -7.94 -28.63 -0.45
C LEU A 56 -8.22 -27.42 0.44
N SER A 57 -7.60 -27.37 1.62
CA SER A 57 -7.89 -26.34 2.63
C SER A 57 -7.25 -24.96 2.38
N ASP A 58 -6.35 -24.83 1.40
CA ASP A 58 -5.59 -23.59 1.19
C ASP A 58 -6.15 -22.74 0.04
N SER A 59 -7.03 -21.78 0.37
CA SER A 59 -7.46 -20.76 -0.60
C SER A 59 -6.44 -19.62 -0.63
N ARG A 60 -5.47 -19.70 -1.53
CA ARG A 60 -4.51 -18.60 -1.76
C ARG A 60 -5.27 -17.36 -2.24
N LYS A 61 -4.99 -16.22 -1.60
CA LYS A 61 -5.53 -14.91 -1.92
C LYS A 61 -4.41 -13.97 -2.34
N GLU A 62 -4.78 -12.93 -3.08
CA GLU A 62 -3.92 -11.80 -3.36
C GLU A 62 -4.52 -10.56 -2.72
N VAL A 63 -3.68 -9.85 -1.96
CA VAL A 63 -4.00 -8.55 -1.36
C VAL A 63 -3.32 -7.49 -2.19
N VAL A 64 -4.12 -6.59 -2.78
CA VAL A 64 -3.67 -5.51 -3.64
C VAL A 64 -3.83 -4.19 -2.89
N LEU A 65 -2.72 -3.49 -2.68
CA LEU A 65 -2.66 -2.17 -2.07
C LEU A 65 -2.39 -1.12 -3.15
N MET A 66 -3.19 -0.06 -3.14
CA MET A 66 -3.06 1.07 -4.07
C MET A 66 -3.31 2.37 -3.32
N VAL A 67 -2.56 3.43 -3.61
CA VAL A 67 -2.80 4.75 -3.02
C VAL A 67 -3.07 5.75 -4.14
N ALA A 68 -4.16 6.48 -4.04
CA ALA A 68 -4.55 7.50 -5.02
C ALA A 68 -5.43 8.58 -4.39
N GLY A 69 -5.67 9.67 -5.13
CA GLY A 69 -6.57 10.73 -4.71
C GLY A 69 -8.03 10.26 -4.62
N LYS A 70 -8.83 10.82 -3.71
CA LYS A 70 -10.24 10.42 -3.45
C LYS A 70 -11.12 10.28 -4.70
N SER A 71 -10.99 11.20 -5.66
CA SER A 71 -11.76 11.16 -6.92
C SER A 71 -11.37 9.96 -7.79
N VAL A 72 -10.07 9.70 -7.93
CA VAL A 72 -9.50 8.54 -8.64
C VAL A 72 -9.90 7.24 -7.95
N VAL A 73 -9.79 7.18 -6.62
CA VAL A 73 -10.22 6.03 -5.81
C VAL A 73 -11.69 5.70 -6.04
N SER A 74 -12.55 6.72 -6.03
CA SER A 74 -13.99 6.54 -6.25
C SER A 74 -14.31 6.02 -7.66
N ALA A 75 -13.56 6.48 -8.68
CA ALA A 75 -13.70 5.97 -10.04
C ALA A 75 -13.23 4.50 -10.13
N ALA A 76 -12.04 4.21 -9.63
CA ALA A 76 -11.44 2.88 -9.67
C ALA A 76 -12.28 1.83 -8.94
N LEU A 77 -12.82 2.14 -7.74
CA LEU A 77 -13.65 1.20 -7.00
C LEU A 77 -14.97 0.87 -7.69
N ARG A 78 -15.63 1.87 -8.30
CA ARG A 78 -16.85 1.63 -9.08
C ARG A 78 -16.57 0.72 -10.27
N GLU A 79 -15.45 0.93 -10.96
CA GLU A 79 -15.10 0.11 -12.11
C GLU A 79 -14.68 -1.31 -11.71
N LEU A 80 -13.91 -1.45 -10.62
CA LEU A 80 -13.56 -2.74 -10.05
C LEU A 80 -14.81 -3.53 -9.65
N ASP A 81 -15.76 -2.92 -8.94
CA ASP A 81 -17.02 -3.59 -8.56
C ASP A 81 -17.85 -3.97 -9.80
N ARG A 82 -17.96 -3.07 -10.78
CA ARG A 82 -18.67 -3.34 -12.04
C ARG A 82 -18.11 -4.55 -12.78
N VAL A 83 -16.78 -4.66 -12.88
CA VAL A 83 -16.09 -5.69 -13.67
C VAL A 83 -15.92 -6.99 -12.89
N LEU A 84 -15.53 -6.91 -11.62
CA LEU A 84 -15.21 -8.07 -10.78
C LEU A 84 -16.41 -8.59 -10.01
N ARG A 85 -17.50 -7.81 -9.90
CA ARG A 85 -18.76 -8.21 -9.27
C ARG A 85 -18.58 -8.58 -7.80
N PHE A 86 -18.09 -7.65 -6.98
CA PHE A 86 -17.86 -7.90 -5.54
C PHE A 86 -19.17 -8.10 -4.77
N ASP A 87 -20.31 -7.75 -5.37
CA ASP A 87 -21.66 -8.13 -4.92
C ASP A 87 -21.88 -9.64 -4.83
N LYS A 88 -21.08 -10.45 -5.55
CA LYS A 88 -21.25 -11.90 -5.62
C LYS A 88 -20.34 -12.67 -4.65
N PRO A 89 -20.79 -13.82 -4.10
CA PRO A 89 -19.96 -14.66 -3.24
C PRO A 89 -18.66 -15.09 -3.93
N ASN A 90 -17.55 -15.08 -3.18
CA ASN A 90 -16.20 -15.51 -3.60
C ASN A 90 -15.50 -14.66 -4.68
N HIS A 91 -16.01 -13.48 -5.01
CA HIS A 91 -15.38 -12.59 -6.00
C HIS A 91 -14.31 -11.66 -5.41
N GLY A 92 -14.24 -11.57 -4.07
CA GLY A 92 -13.27 -10.75 -3.35
C GLY A 92 -13.96 -9.65 -2.54
N ILE A 93 -13.15 -8.83 -1.89
CA ILE A 93 -13.61 -7.63 -1.17
C ILE A 93 -12.72 -6.45 -1.52
N ALA A 94 -13.28 -5.25 -1.47
CA ALA A 94 -12.55 -4.00 -1.66
C ALA A 94 -12.99 -2.99 -0.60
N PHE A 95 -12.03 -2.27 -0.02
CA PHE A 95 -12.28 -1.26 1.00
C PHE A 95 -11.22 -0.17 0.97
N THR A 96 -11.52 0.96 1.60
CA THR A 96 -10.62 2.12 1.69
C THR A 96 -10.23 2.41 3.12
N ILE A 97 -9.02 2.91 3.29
CA ILE A 97 -8.49 3.36 4.58
C ILE A 97 -7.88 4.76 4.36
N PRO A 98 -8.11 5.73 5.26
CA PRO A 98 -7.42 7.02 5.22
C PRO A 98 -5.90 6.85 5.25
N VAL A 99 -5.18 7.77 4.58
CA VAL A 99 -3.72 7.89 4.68
C VAL A 99 -3.39 9.31 5.12
N SER A 100 -2.42 9.43 6.03
CA SER A 100 -1.94 10.70 6.55
C SER A 100 -0.92 11.34 5.60
N ALA A 101 -0.13 10.53 4.89
CA ALA A 101 0.85 11.00 3.92
C ALA A 101 1.08 9.98 2.79
N TYR A 102 1.48 10.49 1.63
CA TYR A 102 1.85 9.71 0.44
C TYR A 102 3.00 10.42 -0.31
N LEU A 103 4.10 9.71 -0.56
CA LEU A 103 5.35 10.22 -1.15
C LEU A 103 5.87 9.26 -2.23
N GLY A 104 6.71 9.76 -3.14
CA GLY A 104 7.32 8.96 -4.22
C GLY A 104 6.63 9.04 -5.60
N THR A 105 5.52 9.78 -5.71
CA THR A 105 4.86 10.06 -7.01
C THR A 105 5.06 11.50 -7.52
N GLY A 106 5.91 12.29 -6.85
CA GLY A 106 6.19 13.70 -7.16
C GLY A 106 6.68 14.48 -5.95
N ARG A 107 7.00 15.78 -6.12
CA ARG A 107 7.47 16.68 -5.04
C ARG A 107 6.33 17.07 -4.09
N TYR A 108 5.91 16.13 -3.25
CA TYR A 108 5.10 16.43 -2.08
C TYR A 108 6.02 16.66 -0.88
N GLU A 109 5.84 17.78 -0.18
CA GLU A 109 6.45 17.97 1.13
C GLU A 109 5.66 17.12 2.14
N TYR A 110 6.37 16.43 3.03
CA TYR A 110 5.74 15.80 4.17
C TYR A 110 5.37 16.91 5.15
N GLU A 111 4.15 17.42 5.02
CA GLU A 111 3.53 18.28 6.01
C GLU A 111 2.86 17.40 7.06
N GLU A 112 3.21 17.59 8.33
CA GLU A 112 2.43 17.03 9.43
C GLU A 112 1.02 17.63 9.31
N GLY A 113 0.04 16.79 9.00
CA GLY A 113 -1.34 17.24 8.88
C GLY A 113 -1.77 17.88 10.19
N SER A 114 -2.04 19.19 10.17
CA SER A 114 -2.77 19.86 11.23
C SER A 114 -4.12 19.16 11.40
N GLU A 115 -4.38 18.79 12.65
CA GLU A 115 -5.62 18.24 13.18
C GLU A 115 -6.87 18.72 12.43
N SER A 116 -7.66 17.80 11.89
CA SER A 116 -9.07 18.07 11.55
C SER A 116 -9.85 16.79 11.32
N GLY A 117 -10.77 16.52 12.25
CA GLY A 117 -11.99 15.78 11.96
C GLY A 117 -12.08 14.35 12.47
N GLY A 118 -12.03 14.16 13.80
CA GLY A 118 -12.72 13.04 14.47
C GLY A 118 -11.96 11.71 14.57
N VAL A 119 -10.69 11.64 14.17
CA VAL A 119 -9.82 10.52 14.53
C VAL A 119 -9.13 10.91 15.83
N GLU A 120 -9.32 10.14 16.91
CA GLU A 120 -8.54 10.29 18.14
C GLU A 120 -7.06 10.42 17.78
N GLN A 121 -6.32 11.29 18.50
CA GLN A 121 -4.90 11.46 18.25
C GLN A 121 -4.20 10.11 18.36
N SER A 122 -3.80 9.61 17.21
CA SER A 122 -3.17 8.32 17.04
C SER A 122 -1.76 8.41 17.61
N MET A 123 -1.52 7.79 18.76
CA MET A 123 -0.20 7.80 19.42
C MET A 123 0.91 7.17 18.55
N HIS A 124 0.52 6.30 17.61
CA HIS A 124 1.43 5.61 16.71
C HIS A 124 1.06 5.80 15.24
N HIS A 125 2.03 5.59 14.36
CA HIS A 125 1.84 5.54 12.92
C HIS A 125 2.39 4.23 12.36
N ALA A 126 1.74 3.76 11.29
CA ALA A 126 2.25 2.72 10.42
C ALA A 126 2.84 3.36 9.16
N ILE A 127 4.15 3.24 9.00
CA ILE A 127 4.89 3.67 7.82
C ILE A 127 5.05 2.47 6.91
N PHE A 128 4.56 2.58 5.68
CA PHE A 128 4.77 1.60 4.63
C PHE A 128 5.76 2.17 3.62
N VAL A 129 6.84 1.44 3.39
CA VAL A 129 7.84 1.77 2.38
C VAL A 129 7.87 0.65 1.35
N ILE A 130 7.60 0.97 0.09
CA ILE A 130 7.60 -0.01 -1.01
C ILE A 130 8.83 0.27 -1.87
N VAL A 131 9.68 -0.74 -2.03
CA VAL A 131 10.93 -0.68 -2.80
C VAL A 131 11.11 -1.93 -3.65
N ASP A 132 12.08 -1.93 -4.56
CA ASP A 132 12.50 -3.14 -5.26
C ASP A 132 12.99 -4.21 -4.28
N ARG A 133 12.78 -5.47 -4.64
CA ARG A 133 13.31 -6.60 -3.87
C ARG A 133 14.81 -6.45 -3.60
N GLY A 134 15.23 -6.75 -2.38
CA GLY A 134 16.61 -6.61 -1.91
C GLY A 134 16.95 -5.26 -1.29
N LYS A 135 16.09 -4.23 -1.39
CA LYS A 135 16.29 -2.92 -0.77
C LYS A 135 15.63 -2.78 0.61
N GLY A 136 14.78 -3.72 1.03
CA GLY A 136 14.03 -3.63 2.29
C GLY A 136 14.92 -3.58 3.53
N GLN A 137 16.08 -4.24 3.51
CA GLN A 137 17.05 -4.13 4.61
C GLN A 137 17.66 -2.73 4.69
N GLN A 138 17.98 -2.10 3.55
CA GLN A 138 18.50 -0.74 3.51
C GLN A 138 17.47 0.28 4.04
N VAL A 139 16.18 0.10 3.73
CA VAL A 139 15.10 0.87 4.34
C VAL A 139 15.15 0.75 5.87
N MET A 140 15.27 -0.46 6.39
CA MET A 140 15.31 -0.71 7.83
C MET A 140 16.53 -0.11 8.52
N ASP A 141 17.69 -0.10 7.85
CA ASP A 141 18.91 0.48 8.42
C ASP A 141 18.79 2.00 8.53
N LEU A 142 18.34 2.68 7.47
CA LEU A 142 18.04 4.12 7.49
C LEU A 142 16.98 4.48 8.54
N ALA A 143 15.91 3.68 8.63
CA ALA A 143 14.86 3.90 9.62
C ALA A 143 15.39 3.71 11.05
N ARG A 144 16.25 2.73 11.29
CA ARG A 144 16.81 2.43 12.61
C ARG A 144 17.76 3.54 13.07
N ASP A 145 18.57 4.08 12.16
CA ASP A 145 19.42 5.25 12.42
C ASP A 145 18.60 6.49 12.79
N ALA A 146 17.37 6.59 12.27
CA ALA A 146 16.39 7.63 12.60
C ALA A 146 15.50 7.31 13.82
N GLY A 147 15.80 6.23 14.56
CA GLY A 147 15.12 5.88 15.81
C GLY A 147 14.02 4.82 15.69
N ALA A 148 13.80 4.20 14.53
CA ALA A 148 12.89 3.06 14.42
C ALA A 148 13.44 1.85 15.19
N ARG A 149 12.59 1.21 16.00
CA ARG A 149 13.00 0.04 16.79
C ARG A 149 13.07 -1.24 15.97
N GLY A 150 12.25 -1.34 14.93
CA GLY A 150 12.13 -2.51 14.09
C GLY A 150 11.08 -2.32 13.01
N GLY A 151 10.89 -3.36 12.20
CA GLY A 151 9.91 -3.38 11.13
C GLY A 151 9.79 -4.77 10.54
N THR A 152 8.80 -4.95 9.67
CA THR A 152 8.53 -6.22 8.99
C THR A 152 8.72 -6.03 7.49
N ILE A 153 9.57 -6.87 6.87
CA ILE A 153 9.75 -6.90 5.42
C ILE A 153 8.83 -7.97 4.84
N ILE A 154 8.01 -7.59 3.88
CA ILE A 154 6.99 -8.44 3.25
C ILE A 154 7.32 -8.53 1.76
N ASN A 155 7.48 -9.76 1.27
CA ASN A 155 7.65 -10.02 -0.16
C ASN A 155 6.38 -9.67 -0.92
N ALA A 156 6.53 -8.94 -2.01
CA ALA A 156 5.44 -8.49 -2.84
C ALA A 156 5.84 -8.48 -4.33
N ARG A 157 4.89 -8.12 -5.17
CA ARG A 157 5.10 -7.74 -6.57
C ARG A 157 4.29 -6.49 -6.84
N GLY A 158 4.60 -5.75 -7.88
CA GLY A 158 3.79 -4.58 -8.21
C GLY A 158 4.44 -3.74 -9.27
N SER A 159 3.73 -2.69 -9.68
CA SER A 159 4.22 -1.79 -10.71
C SER A 159 3.70 -0.38 -10.43
N GLY A 160 4.61 0.59 -10.47
CA GLY A 160 4.31 2.03 -10.43
C GLY A 160 4.24 2.67 -11.82
N ILE A 161 4.02 3.99 -11.84
CA ILE A 161 3.88 4.83 -13.06
C ILE A 161 5.07 4.67 -14.03
N HIS A 162 6.26 4.42 -13.47
CA HIS A 162 7.51 4.31 -14.23
C HIS A 162 7.91 2.87 -14.55
N GLU A 163 7.06 1.90 -14.20
CA GLU A 163 7.37 0.47 -14.29
C GLU A 163 6.46 -0.22 -15.29
N HIS A 164 6.63 0.13 -16.56
CA HIS A 164 6.00 -0.55 -17.69
C HIS A 164 7.01 -1.51 -18.33
N SER A 165 7.26 -2.63 -17.67
CA SER A 165 8.04 -3.72 -18.26
C SER A 165 7.10 -4.68 -18.98
N LYS A 166 7.32 -4.87 -20.29
CA LYS A 166 6.66 -5.91 -21.08
C LYS A 166 7.68 -6.96 -21.46
N LEU A 167 7.32 -8.23 -21.29
CA LEU A 167 8.05 -9.36 -21.85
C LEU A 167 7.06 -10.19 -22.65
N LEU A 168 7.36 -10.43 -23.92
CA LEU A 168 6.49 -11.18 -24.82
C LEU A 168 5.04 -10.62 -24.89
N ASN A 169 4.91 -9.29 -24.91
CA ASN A 169 3.64 -8.55 -24.86
C ASN A 169 2.79 -8.75 -23.58
N MET A 170 3.35 -9.39 -22.53
CA MET A 170 2.71 -9.51 -21.22
C MET A 170 3.24 -8.42 -20.30
N GLU A 171 2.35 -7.75 -19.55
CA GLU A 171 2.77 -6.85 -18.48
C GLU A 171 3.44 -7.67 -17.37
N ILE A 172 4.64 -7.25 -16.97
CA ILE A 172 5.34 -7.83 -15.84
C ILE A 172 5.19 -6.88 -14.65
N GLU A 173 4.81 -7.47 -13.53
CA GLU A 173 4.90 -6.82 -12.23
C GLU A 173 6.20 -7.26 -11.56
N PRO A 174 7.23 -6.40 -11.47
CA PRO A 174 8.48 -6.74 -10.81
C PRO A 174 8.29 -7.10 -9.33
N GLU A 175 9.23 -7.87 -8.80
CA GLU A 175 9.27 -8.22 -7.39
C GLU A 175 9.61 -6.99 -6.54
N LYS A 176 8.88 -6.85 -5.44
CA LYS A 176 8.95 -5.73 -4.50
C LYS A 176 9.11 -6.23 -3.08
N GLU A 177 9.54 -5.34 -2.21
CA GLU A 177 9.49 -5.51 -0.77
C GLU A 177 8.68 -4.36 -0.15
N VAL A 178 7.76 -4.70 0.73
CA VAL A 178 7.04 -3.74 1.58
C VAL A 178 7.66 -3.80 2.97
N VAL A 179 8.17 -2.68 3.44
CA VAL A 179 8.67 -2.53 4.80
C VAL A 179 7.61 -1.81 5.63
N LEU A 180 7.06 -2.51 6.62
CA LEU A 180 6.10 -2.00 7.59
C LEU A 180 6.81 -1.64 8.89
N ILE A 181 6.75 -0.37 9.28
CA ILE A 181 7.32 0.15 10.52
C ILE A 181 6.19 0.74 11.37
N ILE A 182 6.05 0.28 12.60
CA ILE A 182 5.17 0.90 13.61
C ILE A 182 6.05 1.76 14.51
N THR A 183 5.69 3.04 14.66
CA THR A 183 6.47 3.99 15.44
C THR A 183 5.57 5.01 16.13
N GLU A 184 6.08 5.67 17.17
CA GLU A 184 5.39 6.80 17.80
C GLU A 184 5.19 7.94 16.79
N HIS A 185 4.08 8.67 16.93
CA HIS A 185 3.77 9.82 16.09
C HIS A 185 4.96 10.80 16.01
N SER A 186 5.58 11.10 17.15
CA SER A 186 6.74 11.99 17.30
C SER A 186 7.97 11.59 16.47
N ALA A 187 8.22 10.29 16.30
CA ALA A 187 9.37 9.76 15.56
C ALA A 187 9.08 9.60 14.05
N THR A 188 7.82 9.67 13.64
CA THR A 188 7.39 9.38 12.26
C THR A 188 8.11 10.25 11.24
N ARG A 189 8.14 11.57 11.47
CA ARG A 189 8.74 12.54 10.55
C ARG A 189 10.22 12.23 10.30
N GLY A 190 10.98 11.98 11.37
CA GLY A 190 12.41 11.66 11.28
C GLY A 190 12.67 10.42 10.44
N ILE A 191 11.91 9.34 10.69
CA ILE A 191 12.04 8.08 9.95
C ILE A 191 11.66 8.26 8.48
N VAL A 192 10.55 8.93 8.18
CA VAL A 192 10.10 9.16 6.80
C VAL A 192 11.13 9.95 6.02
N LEU A 193 11.68 11.04 6.59
CA LEU A 193 12.68 11.85 5.91
C LEU A 193 14.01 11.10 5.71
N ALA A 194 14.48 10.37 6.72
CA ALA A 194 15.70 9.59 6.59
C ALA A 194 15.63 8.54 5.48
N VAL A 195 14.50 7.82 5.37
CA VAL A 195 14.29 6.84 4.30
C VAL A 195 14.09 7.53 2.94
N ARG A 196 13.30 8.61 2.90
CA ARG A 196 13.06 9.40 1.68
C ARG A 196 14.36 9.88 1.06
N ASP A 197 15.23 10.47 1.88
CA ASP A 197 16.48 11.08 1.44
C ASP A 197 17.54 10.01 1.15
N GLY A 198 17.69 9.03 2.04
CA GLY A 198 18.69 7.97 1.90
C GLY A 198 18.48 7.04 0.70
N LEU A 199 17.23 6.89 0.23
CA LEU A 199 16.89 6.11 -0.96
C LEU A 199 16.51 6.98 -2.17
N GLU A 200 16.52 8.30 -2.01
CA GLU A 200 16.09 9.25 -3.02
C GLU A 200 14.70 8.90 -3.57
N ILE A 201 13.73 8.61 -2.68
CA ILE A 201 12.39 8.09 -3.01
C ILE A 201 11.64 8.96 -4.01
N ASP A 202 11.90 10.26 -4.03
CA ASP A 202 11.26 11.18 -4.99
C ASP A 202 11.76 11.00 -6.43
N LYS A 203 12.86 10.26 -6.64
CA LYS A 203 13.30 9.89 -7.98
C LYS A 203 12.40 8.79 -8.54
N PRO A 204 11.99 8.90 -9.82
CA PRO A 204 11.18 7.89 -10.49
C PRO A 204 11.70 6.46 -10.30
N GLY A 205 10.86 5.57 -9.75
CA GLY A 205 11.17 4.15 -9.59
C GLY A 205 11.93 3.77 -8.32
N ASN A 206 12.35 4.72 -7.49
CA ASN A 206 13.12 4.39 -6.29
C ASN A 206 12.29 3.85 -5.12
N GLY A 207 10.99 4.14 -5.10
CA GLY A 207 10.05 3.58 -4.15
C GLY A 207 8.88 4.51 -3.87
N ILE A 208 8.06 4.11 -2.90
CA ILE A 208 6.88 4.84 -2.44
C ILE A 208 6.84 4.77 -0.92
N ILE A 209 6.44 5.86 -0.26
CA ILE A 209 6.16 5.86 1.17
C ILE A 209 4.72 6.32 1.40
N PHE A 210 3.99 5.63 2.25
CA PHE A 210 2.74 6.16 2.81
C PHE A 210 2.63 5.89 4.30
N VAL A 211 1.86 6.74 4.98
CA VAL A 211 1.70 6.69 6.44
C VAL A 211 0.22 6.57 6.78
N GLN A 212 -0.10 5.72 7.76
CA GLN A 212 -1.44 5.53 8.29
C GLN A 212 -1.50 5.75 9.81
N PRO A 213 -2.58 6.35 10.32
CA PRO A 213 -2.83 6.40 11.76
C PRO A 213 -3.09 4.99 12.32
N VAL A 214 -2.54 4.72 13.49
CA VAL A 214 -2.72 3.48 14.26
C VAL A 214 -3.37 3.82 15.61
N LEU A 215 -4.64 3.43 15.75
CA LEU A 215 -5.45 3.78 16.93
C LEU A 215 -4.92 3.17 18.23
N GLU A 216 -4.47 1.92 18.18
CA GLU A 216 -4.03 1.17 19.37
C GLU A 216 -2.90 0.21 19.01
N THR A 217 -1.93 0.05 19.91
CA THR A 217 -0.81 -0.88 19.74
C THR A 217 -0.61 -1.71 21.01
N TYR A 218 -0.16 -2.95 20.82
CA TYR A 218 0.26 -3.85 21.90
C TYR A 218 1.63 -4.44 21.55
N GLY A 219 2.50 -4.60 22.56
CA GLY A 219 3.84 -5.17 22.36
C GLY A 219 4.86 -4.23 21.70
N ILE A 220 4.46 -3.01 21.35
CA ILE A 220 5.36 -1.92 21.01
C ILE A 220 5.76 -1.28 22.35
N ARG A 221 7.03 -1.48 22.74
CA ARG A 221 7.64 -0.80 23.89
C ARG A 221 8.50 0.34 23.39
#